data_AF-A0A7V2JI76-F1
#
_entry.id   AF-A0A7V2JI76-F1
#
_cell.length_a   1.000
_cell.length_b   1.000
_cell.length_c   1.000
_cell.angle_alpha   90.00
_cell.angle_beta   90.00
_cell.angle_gamma   90.00
#
_symmetry.space_group_name_H-M   'P 1'
#
loop_
_entity.id
_entity.type
_entity.pdbx_description
1 polymer ?
#
loop_
_entity_poly.entity_id
_entity_poly.type
_entity_poly.pdbx_seq_one_letter_code
_entity_poly.pdbx_strand_id
1 'polypeptide(L)'
;VSPQTMGEGPGLVIPMALERAGMTLDQMDLIEVNEAFAIQVLANEHVLGWDRDRLNVHGGAIALGHPTGISGARIVVTLSHALKTHDKEFGIASICGGGGVTMATVIKREN
;
A
#
# COMPACT_ATOMS: atom_id res chain seq x y z
N VAL A 1 1.68 11.07 -11.60
CA VAL A 1 0.34 11.58 -11.21
C VAL A 1 0.40 13.10 -11.22
N SER A 2 -0.67 13.81 -11.56
CA SER A 2 -0.69 15.28 -11.45
C SER A 2 -0.60 15.71 -9.97
N PRO A 3 -0.04 16.89 -9.65
CA PRO A 3 -0.07 17.40 -8.28
C PRO A 3 -1.49 17.54 -7.71
N GLN A 4 -2.47 17.88 -8.55
CA GLN A 4 -3.88 18.05 -8.13
C GLN A 4 -4.53 16.71 -7.73
N THR A 5 -4.05 15.59 -8.29
CA THR A 5 -4.63 14.26 -8.07
C THR A 5 -3.67 13.30 -7.38
N MET A 6 -2.66 13.82 -6.66
CA MET A 6 -1.58 13.02 -6.05
C MET A 6 -2.05 11.84 -5.20
N GLY A 7 -3.23 11.91 -4.57
CA GLY A 7 -3.81 10.82 -3.80
C GLY A 7 -4.13 9.57 -4.62
N GLU A 8 -4.39 9.70 -5.92
CA GLU A 8 -4.69 8.57 -6.83
C GLU A 8 -3.46 7.72 -7.17
N GLY A 9 -2.29 8.05 -6.62
CA GLY A 9 -1.02 7.38 -6.91
C GLY A 9 -1.05 5.87 -6.77
N PRO A 10 -1.49 5.29 -5.64
CA PRO A 10 -1.51 3.84 -5.45
C PRO A 10 -2.26 3.09 -6.56
N GLY A 11 -3.38 3.63 -7.05
CA GLY A 11 -4.19 3.07 -8.14
C GLY A 11 -3.42 2.94 -9.45
N LEU A 12 -2.38 3.76 -9.65
CA LEU A 12 -1.49 3.68 -10.80
C LEU A 12 -0.28 2.79 -10.55
N VAL A 13 0.41 2.93 -9.40
CA VAL A 13 1.70 2.26 -9.18
C VAL A 13 1.60 0.84 -8.64
N ILE A 14 0.50 0.47 -7.98
CA ILE A 14 0.27 -0.92 -7.55
C ILE A 14 0.23 -1.86 -8.77
N PRO A 15 -0.60 -1.61 -9.81
CA PRO A 15 -0.59 -2.43 -11.03
C PRO A 15 0.79 -2.50 -11.69
N MET A 16 1.52 -1.39 -11.76
CA MET A 16 2.87 -1.35 -12.35
C MET A 16 3.89 -2.19 -11.56
N ALA A 17 3.81 -2.17 -10.22
CA ALA A 17 4.70 -2.97 -9.37
C ALA A 17 4.39 -4.47 -9.50
N LEU A 18 3.10 -4.82 -9.55
CA LEU A 18 2.63 -6.19 -9.77
C LEU A 18 3.04 -6.72 -11.15
N GLU A 19 2.86 -5.94 -12.21
CA GLU A 19 3.29 -6.28 -13.57
C GLU A 19 4.80 -6.56 -13.62
N ARG A 20 5.62 -5.69 -13.01
CA ARG A 20 7.08 -5.90 -12.92
C ARG A 20 7.47 -7.15 -12.12
N ALA A 21 6.67 -7.52 -11.12
CA ALA A 21 6.87 -8.73 -10.33
C ALA A 21 6.32 -9.99 -11.01
N GLY A 22 5.57 -9.86 -12.13
CA GLY A 22 4.86 -10.97 -12.76
C GLY A 22 3.74 -11.54 -11.88
N MET A 23 3.09 -10.69 -11.08
CA MET A 23 2.07 -11.06 -10.11
C MET A 23 0.75 -10.33 -10.35
N THR A 24 -0.33 -10.80 -9.72
CA THR A 24 -1.64 -10.13 -9.68
C THR A 24 -1.97 -9.66 -8.26
N LEU A 25 -2.95 -8.76 -8.16
CA LEU A 25 -3.41 -8.24 -6.87
C LEU A 25 -3.97 -9.36 -5.98
N ASP A 26 -4.64 -10.35 -6.57
CA ASP A 26 -5.22 -11.49 -5.84
C ASP A 26 -4.19 -12.38 -5.16
N GLN A 27 -2.94 -12.36 -5.64
CA GLN A 27 -1.81 -13.08 -5.05
C GLN A 27 -1.22 -12.34 -3.83
N MET A 28 -1.65 -11.10 -3.55
CA MET A 28 -1.25 -10.39 -2.35
C MET A 28 -2.13 -10.84 -1.18
N ASP A 29 -1.48 -11.42 -0.16
CA ASP A 29 -2.16 -11.81 1.07
C ASP A 29 -2.56 -10.58 1.88
N LEU A 30 -1.70 -9.57 1.94
CA LEU A 30 -1.89 -8.33 2.69
C LEU A 30 -1.47 -7.10 1.88
N ILE A 31 -2.18 -6.00 2.11
CA ILE A 31 -1.99 -4.73 1.40
C ILE A 31 -1.79 -3.63 2.45
N GLU A 32 -0.72 -2.85 2.34
CA GLU A 32 -0.45 -1.73 3.24
C GLU A 32 -0.36 -0.41 2.44
N VAL A 33 -1.39 0.42 2.52
CA VAL A 33 -1.44 1.71 1.83
C VAL A 33 -1.44 2.84 2.85
N ASN A 34 -0.52 3.79 2.69
CA ASN A 34 -0.47 4.95 3.56
C ASN A 34 -1.74 5.80 3.46
N GLU A 35 -2.49 5.87 4.56
CA GLU A 35 -3.75 6.60 4.67
C GLU A 35 -3.51 8.10 4.92
N ALA A 36 -2.98 8.82 3.93
CA ALA A 36 -2.83 10.27 4.06
C ALA A 36 -4.19 10.97 4.28
N PHE A 37 -5.23 10.45 3.61
CA PHE A 37 -6.62 10.88 3.75
C PHE A 37 -7.54 9.69 3.47
N ALA A 38 -8.68 9.59 4.18
CA ALA A 38 -9.63 8.48 3.98
C ALA A 38 -10.17 8.41 2.54
N ILE A 39 -10.48 9.56 1.94
CA ILE A 39 -11.00 9.63 0.57
C ILE A 39 -10.02 9.07 -0.47
N GLN A 40 -8.71 9.22 -0.23
CA GLN A 40 -7.70 8.66 -1.11
C GLN A 40 -7.76 7.12 -1.10
N VAL A 41 -7.87 6.51 0.08
CA VAL A 41 -7.98 5.05 0.19
C VAL A 41 -9.20 4.55 -0.57
N LEU A 42 -10.36 5.19 -0.37
CA LEU A 42 -11.62 4.83 -1.06
C LEU A 42 -11.53 5.00 -2.59
N ALA A 43 -10.88 6.06 -3.07
CA ALA A 43 -10.70 6.27 -4.51
C ALA A 43 -9.82 5.20 -5.15
N ASN A 44 -8.72 4.82 -4.49
CA ASN A 44 -7.83 3.77 -4.98
C ASN A 44 -8.47 2.38 -4.89
N GLU A 45 -9.30 2.13 -3.87
CA GLU A 45 -10.12 0.93 -3.77
C GLU A 45 -11.07 0.80 -4.96
N HIS A 46 -11.76 1.88 -5.33
CA HIS A 46 -12.68 1.85 -6.47
C HIS A 46 -11.99 1.49 -7.78
N VAL A 47 -10.73 1.89 -7.95
CA VAL A 47 -9.91 1.60 -9.13
C VAL A 47 -9.35 0.18 -9.10
N LEU A 48 -8.87 -0.28 -7.96
CA LEU A 48 -8.12 -1.54 -7.83
C LEU A 48 -8.99 -2.73 -7.47
N GLY A 49 -10.14 -2.50 -6.84
CA GLY A 49 -11.03 -3.56 -6.36
C GLY A 49 -10.39 -4.46 -5.32
N TRP A 50 -9.48 -3.94 -4.49
CA TRP A 50 -8.84 -4.74 -3.44
C TRP A 50 -9.86 -5.19 -2.36
N ASP A 51 -9.50 -6.25 -1.66
CA ASP A 51 -10.25 -6.76 -0.51
C ASP A 51 -9.93 -5.94 0.75
N ARG A 52 -10.96 -5.31 1.35
CA ARG A 52 -10.79 -4.50 2.57
C ARG A 52 -10.28 -5.30 3.76
N ASP A 53 -10.59 -6.60 3.82
CA ASP A 53 -10.16 -7.44 4.94
C ASP A 53 -8.64 -7.73 4.90
N ARG A 54 -7.99 -7.43 3.77
CA ARG A 54 -6.53 -7.55 3.58
C ARG A 54 -5.80 -6.21 3.65
N LEU A 55 -6.54 -5.11 3.62
CA LEU A 55 -5.98 -3.75 3.59
C LEU A 55 -5.76 -3.24 5.01
N ASN A 56 -4.53 -2.78 5.31
CA ASN A 56 -4.17 -2.08 6.54
C ASN A 56 -4.69 -2.81 7.80
N VAL A 57 -4.43 -4.12 7.92
CA VAL A 57 -4.99 -5.01 8.95
C VAL A 57 -4.65 -4.63 10.40
N HIS A 58 -3.68 -3.72 10.58
CA HIS A 58 -3.29 -3.14 11.87
C HIS A 58 -3.64 -1.64 12.00
N GLY A 59 -4.50 -1.14 11.12
CA GLY A 59 -4.80 0.28 10.97
C GLY A 59 -3.69 1.04 10.24
N GLY A 60 -4.00 2.23 9.73
CA GLY A 60 -3.06 3.04 8.97
C GLY A 60 -2.76 4.40 9.59
N ALA A 61 -2.35 5.33 8.74
CA ALA A 61 -1.85 6.63 9.17
C ALA A 61 -2.92 7.57 9.76
N ILE A 62 -4.22 7.30 9.53
CA ILE A 62 -5.31 8.03 10.20
C ILE A 62 -5.26 7.79 11.72
N ALA A 63 -4.97 6.55 12.14
CA ALA A 63 -4.87 6.18 13.55
C ALA A 63 -3.45 6.36 14.10
N LEU A 64 -2.44 5.92 13.34
CA LEU A 64 -1.04 5.83 13.79
C LEU A 64 -0.22 7.11 13.53
N GLY A 65 -0.78 8.06 12.79
CA GLY A 65 -0.08 9.26 12.35
C GLY A 65 0.78 9.06 11.09
N HIS A 66 1.17 10.20 10.49
CA HIS A 66 1.93 10.26 9.24
C HIS A 66 3.19 11.16 9.37
N PRO A 67 4.24 10.72 10.07
CA PRO A 67 5.54 11.39 10.00
C PRO A 67 6.15 11.18 8.61
N THR A 68 6.06 12.21 7.75
CA THR A 68 6.26 12.08 6.29
C THR A 68 7.57 11.41 5.89
N GLY A 69 8.69 11.76 6.54
CA GLY A 69 10.01 11.22 6.19
C GLY A 69 10.20 9.74 6.46
N ILE A 70 9.42 9.13 7.35
CA ILE A 70 9.57 7.71 7.75
C ILE A 70 8.40 6.83 7.35
N SER A 71 7.27 7.42 6.92
CA SER A 71 6.03 6.67 6.67
C SER A 71 6.18 5.56 5.63
N GLY A 72 7.01 5.77 4.60
CA GLY A 72 7.34 4.74 3.61
C GLY A 72 8.04 3.51 4.22
N ALA A 73 9.04 3.73 5.07
CA ALA A 73 9.71 2.63 5.77
C ALA A 73 8.76 1.96 6.78
N ARG A 74 7.99 2.76 7.52
CA ARG A 74 7.02 2.28 8.51
C ARG A 74 6.02 1.30 7.88
N ILE A 75 5.38 1.64 6.75
CA ILE A 75 4.39 0.74 6.12
C ILE A 75 5.01 -0.58 5.64
N VAL A 76 6.24 -0.55 5.11
CA VAL A 76 6.93 -1.78 4.70
C VAL A 76 7.26 -2.65 5.91
N VAL A 77 7.70 -2.05 7.01
CA VAL A 77 7.98 -2.76 8.27
C VAL A 77 6.69 -3.34 8.86
N THR A 78 5.61 -2.55 8.94
CA THR A 78 4.30 -3.04 9.40
C THR A 78 3.84 -4.23 8.57
N LEU A 79 3.88 -4.12 7.24
CA LEU A 79 3.50 -5.20 6.33
C LEU A 79 4.36 -6.46 6.54
N SER A 80 5.68 -6.30 6.67
CA SER A 80 6.59 -7.43 6.92
C SER A 80 6.26 -8.16 8.22
N HIS A 81 5.97 -7.42 9.29
CA HIS A 81 5.55 -8.01 10.57
C HIS A 81 4.15 -8.61 10.51
N ALA A 82 3.22 -8.01 9.77
CA ALA A 82 1.88 -8.54 9.55
C ALA A 82 1.94 -9.88 8.80
N LEU A 83 2.73 -9.96 7.72
CA LEU A 83 2.95 -11.21 6.97
C LEU A 83 3.51 -12.33 7.88
N LYS A 84 4.44 -11.99 8.78
CA LYS A 84 4.95 -12.95 9.78
C LYS A 84 3.88 -13.36 10.79
N THR A 85 3.12 -12.41 11.31
CA THR A 85 2.12 -12.63 12.38
C THR A 85 0.95 -13.48 11.88
N HIS A 86 0.54 -13.27 10.62
CA HIS A 86 -0.58 -13.97 9.99
C HIS A 86 -0.18 -15.20 9.17
N ASP A 87 1.11 -15.60 9.22
CA ASP A 87 1.69 -16.69 8.41
C ASP A 87 1.34 -16.59 6.91
N LYS A 88 1.55 -15.39 6.35
CA LYS A 88 1.30 -15.03 4.95
C LYS A 88 2.60 -14.82 4.19
N GLU A 89 2.56 -14.91 2.86
CA GLU A 89 3.77 -14.97 2.05
C GLU A 89 4.04 -13.65 1.31
N PHE A 90 3.04 -13.13 0.61
CA PHE A 90 3.21 -11.97 -0.27
C PHE A 90 2.39 -10.78 0.19
N GLY A 91 2.99 -9.59 0.13
CA GLY A 91 2.27 -8.36 0.36
C GLY A 91 2.75 -7.22 -0.52
N ILE A 92 1.93 -6.18 -0.61
CA ILE A 92 2.27 -4.95 -1.34
C ILE A 92 2.09 -3.72 -0.45
N ALA A 93 3.10 -2.87 -0.43
CA ALA A 93 3.06 -1.58 0.24
C ALA A 93 3.00 -0.44 -0.78
N SER A 94 2.20 0.61 -0.54
CA SER A 94 2.13 1.78 -1.42
C SER A 94 1.91 3.10 -0.69
N ILE A 95 2.46 4.17 -1.27
CA ILE A 95 2.37 5.54 -0.72
C ILE A 95 2.23 6.59 -1.83
N CYS A 96 1.41 7.60 -1.56
CA CYS A 96 1.35 8.84 -2.33
C CYS A 96 2.22 9.93 -1.69
N GLY A 97 2.75 10.84 -2.50
CA GLY A 97 3.62 11.92 -2.08
C GLY A 97 3.28 13.25 -2.75
N GLY A 98 3.62 14.34 -2.07
CA GLY A 98 3.47 15.71 -2.58
C GLY A 98 4.15 15.88 -3.94
N GLY A 99 3.55 16.67 -4.82
CA GLY A 99 4.06 16.87 -6.18
C GLY A 99 3.84 15.70 -7.14
N GLY A 100 3.06 14.68 -6.74
CA GLY A 100 2.66 13.57 -7.61
C GLY A 100 3.64 12.39 -7.64
N VAL A 101 4.63 12.37 -6.73
CA VAL A 101 5.54 11.24 -6.53
C VAL A 101 4.77 10.13 -5.82
N THR A 102 4.79 8.92 -6.36
CA THR A 102 4.13 7.76 -5.75
C THR A 102 4.95 6.50 -5.97
N MET A 103 4.86 5.56 -5.04
CA MET A 103 5.64 4.32 -5.07
C MET A 103 4.80 3.14 -4.60
N ALA A 104 5.15 1.96 -5.11
CA ALA A 104 4.67 0.69 -4.61
C ALA A 104 5.82 -0.32 -4.59
N THR A 105 5.77 -1.28 -3.66
CA THR A 105 6.76 -2.36 -3.55
C THR A 105 6.04 -3.63 -3.13
N VAL A 106 6.27 -4.69 -3.89
CA VAL A 106 5.92 -6.06 -3.51
C VAL A 106 7.03 -6.58 -2.60
N ILE A 107 6.65 -7.19 -1.48
CA ILE A 107 7.57 -7.91 -0.60
C ILE A 107 7.11 -9.35 -0.42
N LYS A 108 8.09 -10.22 -0.21
CA LYS A 108 7.89 -11.62 0.16
C LYS A 108 8.48 -11.86 1.54
N ARG A 109 7.75 -12.56 2.41
CA ARG A 109 8.30 -13.02 3.69
C ARG A 109 9.36 -14.10 3.43
N GLU A 110 10.56 -13.90 3.96
CA GLU A 110 11.58 -14.95 4.03
C GLU A 110 11.34 -15.83 5.27
N ASN A 111 11.73 -17.11 5.16
CA ASN A 111 11.54 -18.15 6.19
C ASN A 111 12.29 -17.82 7.48
#